data_AF-A0A3Q4APK6-F1
#
_entry.id   AF-A0A3Q4APK6-F1
#
_cell.length_a   1.000
_cell.length_b   1.000
_cell.length_c   1.000
_cell.angle_alpha   90.00
_cell.angle_beta   90.00
_cell.angle_gamma   90.00
#
_symmetry.space_group_name_H-M   'P 1'
#
loop_
_entity.id
_entity.type
_entity.pdbx_description
1 polymer ?
#
loop_
_entity_poly.entity_id
_entity_poly.type
_entity_poly.pdbx_seq_one_letter_code
_entity_poly.pdbx_strand_id
1 'polypeptide(L)'
;DYMIPPAVPGLPDVPPAPSSTSVPATAPTNSASPSAAGSQPTQAAPTGQDVKEQGLPLVDGTGGKEEYGYIVTNQSPLSLYNGVKLLELLADKIHLTTSSFINISVVGPALTFRIRQNDHNMTAAVVAAKAVTEKNFLESETGLKIVQTGVGERTDARGLPQVTRVSEGSSGTVITLISMAVVGGLLLLAMAVACLRHYTQQVANGKLGLGPEGGAETHFDYQELCRQHMASKSSLGTDTSRVSSVSSQFSDGPQHSPSSTHSSTPSWSEEPAQSNMDISTGHMILAYMEDHLRNKDRLQKEWEALCSYQADPSSAAVAQDPGNMDRNRRSSPVKLSYSFDHDPRQPAYIATQGPLAHTVADFWQMVWENGCTVIVMMTALVEDGEKQCERYWPDEGSSLYHIYEVNLVSEHIWCKDFLVRSFYLKNIQTQETRTLTQFHLLSWPADGIPTSTRPLLDFRRKVNKCYRGRSCPVIVHCSDGTGVVYLSLASGVKEIDIAASLEHIRDQRPGLVRTKDQFEFALTAVAEEVNAILKALPQ
;
A
#
# COMPACT_ATOMS: atom_id res chain seq x y z
N ASP A 1 21.11 -20.97 -47.64
CA ASP A 1 21.29 -22.37 -48.08
C ASP A 1 21.39 -23.32 -46.90
N TYR A 2 20.82 -24.52 -47.11
CA TYR A 2 20.58 -25.66 -46.21
C TYR A 2 19.28 -25.58 -45.39
N MET A 3 18.12 -25.89 -45.99
CA MET A 3 17.48 -27.20 -46.28
C MET A 3 16.86 -27.90 -45.05
N ILE A 4 15.53 -27.90 -45.05
CA ILE A 4 14.60 -28.61 -44.16
C ILE A 4 14.16 -29.92 -44.86
N PRO A 5 14.08 -31.08 -44.19
CA PRO A 5 13.46 -32.29 -44.76
C PRO A 5 11.95 -32.40 -44.46
N PRO A 6 11.17 -33.14 -45.28
CA PRO A 6 9.73 -32.93 -45.46
C PRO A 6 8.81 -33.81 -44.62
N ALA A 7 7.55 -33.37 -44.52
CA ALA A 7 6.42 -34.02 -43.85
C ALA A 7 5.90 -35.26 -44.59
N VAL A 8 5.38 -36.22 -43.81
CA VAL A 8 4.79 -37.49 -44.27
C VAL A 8 3.30 -37.29 -44.63
N PRO A 9 2.75 -37.95 -45.66
CA PRO A 9 1.41 -37.70 -46.18
C PRO A 9 0.32 -38.52 -45.47
N GLY A 10 -0.81 -37.89 -45.15
CA GLY A 10 -2.08 -38.56 -44.85
C GLY A 10 -2.98 -38.61 -46.08
N LEU A 11 -3.92 -39.57 -46.10
CA LEU A 11 -5.12 -39.69 -46.96
C LEU A 11 -5.90 -40.97 -46.55
N PRO A 12 -7.20 -41.16 -46.85
CA PRO A 12 -8.19 -40.23 -47.42
C PRO A 12 -9.60 -40.23 -46.74
N ASP A 13 -10.33 -39.13 -46.95
CA ASP A 13 -11.79 -38.96 -46.76
C ASP A 13 -12.62 -39.53 -47.93
N VAL A 14 -13.81 -40.10 -47.66
CA VAL A 14 -15.00 -40.15 -48.56
C VAL A 14 -16.30 -40.38 -47.72
N PRO A 15 -17.54 -40.12 -48.20
CA PRO A 15 -18.34 -38.88 -48.06
C PRO A 15 -19.80 -39.15 -47.53
N PRO A 16 -20.78 -38.20 -47.58
CA PRO A 16 -21.91 -38.14 -46.61
C PRO A 16 -23.36 -38.44 -47.11
N ALA A 17 -24.27 -38.48 -46.12
CA ALA A 17 -25.74 -38.17 -46.10
C ALA A 17 -26.74 -39.24 -46.63
N PRO A 18 -27.99 -39.30 -46.10
CA PRO A 18 -28.99 -38.24 -46.29
C PRO A 18 -29.86 -37.84 -45.07
N SER A 19 -30.50 -36.69 -45.24
CA SER A 19 -31.47 -35.99 -44.39
C SER A 19 -32.93 -36.34 -44.73
N SER A 20 -33.85 -36.08 -43.78
CA SER A 20 -35.27 -35.66 -43.91
C SER A 20 -36.10 -36.20 -42.73
N THR A 21 -37.16 -35.62 -42.15
CA THR A 21 -37.82 -34.29 -42.11
C THR A 21 -38.93 -34.42 -41.04
N SER A 22 -39.37 -33.29 -40.47
CA SER A 22 -40.72 -32.97 -39.95
C SER A 22 -40.95 -32.79 -38.44
N VAL A 23 -41.69 -31.72 -38.16
CA VAL A 23 -42.17 -31.06 -36.92
C VAL A 23 -43.72 -31.09 -37.00
N PRO A 24 -44.59 -30.70 -36.02
CA PRO A 24 -44.62 -30.75 -34.54
C PRO A 24 -45.86 -31.52 -34.00
N ALA A 25 -45.95 -31.76 -32.67
CA ALA A 25 -47.26 -31.98 -32.01
C ALA A 25 -47.29 -31.56 -30.53
N THR A 26 -48.45 -31.01 -30.19
CA THR A 26 -49.00 -30.38 -28.97
C THR A 26 -49.03 -31.18 -27.65
N ALA A 27 -48.99 -30.41 -26.54
CA ALA A 27 -49.59 -30.53 -25.19
C ALA A 27 -50.12 -31.88 -24.63
N PRO A 28 -50.12 -32.01 -23.28
CA PRO A 28 -51.43 -32.15 -22.64
C PRO A 28 -51.62 -31.35 -21.34
N THR A 29 -52.89 -31.00 -21.12
CA THR A 29 -53.51 -30.33 -19.97
C THR A 29 -54.17 -31.33 -19.00
N ASN A 30 -54.31 -30.88 -17.75
CA ASN A 30 -55.37 -31.15 -16.76
C ASN A 30 -55.33 -32.40 -15.85
N SER A 31 -55.14 -32.14 -14.56
CA SER A 31 -56.09 -32.41 -13.45
C SER A 31 -55.53 -31.79 -12.15
N ALA A 32 -56.25 -31.38 -11.12
CA ALA A 32 -57.58 -30.83 -10.88
C ALA A 32 -57.52 -30.30 -9.41
N SER A 33 -58.14 -29.15 -9.12
CA SER A 33 -58.20 -28.47 -7.81
C SER A 33 -59.19 -29.16 -6.84
N PRO A 34 -59.41 -28.72 -5.57
CA PRO A 34 -60.00 -27.41 -5.25
C PRO A 34 -59.53 -26.69 -3.96
N SER A 35 -59.87 -25.40 -3.94
CA SER A 35 -59.68 -24.38 -2.91
C SER A 35 -60.86 -24.29 -1.91
N ALA A 36 -60.66 -23.62 -0.77
CA ALA A 36 -61.69 -22.87 -0.01
C ALA A 36 -60.98 -21.76 0.81
N ALA A 37 -61.14 -20.46 0.49
CA ALA A 37 -62.17 -19.50 0.96
C ALA A 37 -62.00 -19.12 2.45
N GLY A 38 -61.51 -17.92 2.80
CA GLY A 38 -62.27 -16.66 3.00
C GLY A 38 -62.07 -16.23 4.47
N SER A 39 -61.72 -15.00 4.87
CA SER A 39 -62.58 -13.80 4.89
C SER A 39 -61.77 -12.60 5.46
N GLN A 40 -62.02 -11.41 4.94
CA GLN A 40 -61.74 -10.09 5.56
C GLN A 40 -62.96 -9.70 6.45
N PRO A 41 -62.93 -8.69 7.37
CA PRO A 41 -63.10 -7.29 6.91
C PRO A 41 -62.58 -6.11 7.81
N THR A 42 -62.28 -5.00 7.12
CA THR A 42 -62.50 -3.54 7.38
C THR A 42 -62.09 -2.76 8.66
N GLN A 43 -61.26 -1.73 8.40
CA GLN A 43 -61.22 -0.31 8.84
C GLN A 43 -61.99 0.20 10.08
N ALA A 44 -61.27 0.93 10.95
CA ALA A 44 -61.56 2.32 11.36
C ALA A 44 -60.43 2.91 12.23
N ALA A 45 -60.06 4.17 12.01
CA ALA A 45 -59.31 5.00 12.96
C ALA A 45 -60.28 5.57 14.03
N PRO A 46 -59.77 5.94 15.22
CA PRO A 46 -59.73 7.37 15.55
C PRO A 46 -58.50 7.82 16.40
N THR A 47 -58.13 9.09 16.16
CA THR A 47 -57.53 10.10 17.06
C THR A 47 -56.85 9.70 18.39
N GLY A 48 -55.54 9.96 18.44
CA GLY A 48 -54.83 10.83 19.41
C GLY A 48 -54.93 10.57 20.92
N GLN A 49 -53.80 10.19 21.54
CA GLN A 49 -53.27 10.89 22.73
C GLN A 49 -51.82 10.48 23.03
N ASP A 50 -50.99 11.49 23.28
CA ASP A 50 -49.60 11.47 23.71
C ASP A 50 -49.34 10.57 24.93
N VAL A 51 -48.33 9.70 24.86
CA VAL A 51 -47.45 9.42 26.00
C VAL A 51 -46.01 9.37 25.52
N LYS A 52 -45.22 10.25 26.12
CA LYS A 52 -43.84 10.63 25.83
C LYS A 52 -42.92 9.70 26.61
N GLU A 53 -42.28 8.73 25.96
CA GLU A 53 -41.18 7.98 26.55
C GLU A 53 -39.85 8.63 26.14
N GLN A 54 -39.24 9.30 27.11
CA GLN A 54 -38.01 10.07 26.97
C GLN A 54 -36.83 9.13 26.70
N GLY A 55 -36.19 9.32 25.55
CA GLY A 55 -34.86 8.81 25.30
C GLY A 55 -33.85 9.38 26.28
N LEU A 56 -33.04 8.50 26.86
CA LEU A 56 -31.76 8.87 27.47
C LEU A 56 -30.73 9.03 26.33
N PRO A 57 -29.83 10.03 26.39
CA PRO A 57 -29.05 10.45 25.23
C PRO A 57 -27.94 9.44 24.93
N LEU A 58 -27.88 8.94 23.70
CA LEU A 58 -26.63 8.41 23.15
C LEU A 58 -25.64 9.58 23.09
N VAL A 59 -24.71 9.60 24.04
CA VAL A 59 -23.55 10.48 23.99
C VAL A 59 -22.71 10.07 22.80
N ASP A 60 -22.65 11.00 21.86
CA ASP A 60 -21.71 11.08 20.75
C ASP A 60 -20.28 10.83 21.27
N GLY A 61 -19.74 9.66 20.95
CA GLY A 61 -18.38 9.26 21.33
C GLY A 61 -17.38 9.86 20.35
N THR A 62 -16.98 11.10 20.63
CA THR A 62 -15.74 11.71 20.14
C THR A 62 -14.57 10.72 20.18
N GLY A 63 -13.70 10.76 19.17
CA GLY A 63 -12.54 9.87 19.02
C GLY A 63 -11.74 9.69 20.31
N GLY A 64 -11.96 8.56 20.99
CA GLY A 64 -11.35 8.24 22.27
C GLY A 64 -9.96 7.65 22.08
N LYS A 65 -8.94 8.42 22.48
CA LYS A 65 -7.56 7.99 22.66
C LYS A 65 -7.51 6.66 23.43
N GLU A 66 -6.87 5.62 22.88
CA GLU A 66 -6.87 4.29 23.49
C GLU A 66 -5.80 4.17 24.59
N GLU A 67 -6.24 3.93 25.82
CA GLU A 67 -5.41 3.79 27.02
C GLU A 67 -4.98 2.33 27.25
N TYR A 68 -3.66 2.07 27.34
CA TYR A 68 -3.08 0.75 27.58
C TYR A 68 -2.29 0.71 28.88
N GLY A 69 -2.45 -0.37 29.66
CA GLY A 69 -1.60 -0.66 30.81
C GLY A 69 -0.35 -1.43 30.39
N TYR A 70 0.79 -1.18 31.04
CA TYR A 70 2.01 -1.94 30.81
C TYR A 70 2.74 -2.30 32.11
N ILE A 71 3.44 -3.43 32.08
CA ILE A 71 4.30 -3.97 33.14
C ILE A 71 5.62 -4.39 32.50
N VAL A 72 6.71 -3.73 32.87
CA VAL A 72 8.08 -4.02 32.42
C VAL A 72 8.77 -4.93 33.43
N THR A 73 9.30 -6.05 32.95
CA THR A 73 10.04 -7.02 33.76
C THR A 73 11.55 -6.95 33.48
N ASN A 74 12.35 -7.67 34.26
CA ASN A 74 13.80 -7.77 34.06
C ASN A 74 14.22 -8.78 32.96
N GLN A 75 13.28 -9.58 32.44
CA GLN A 75 13.58 -10.55 31.37
C GLN A 75 13.39 -9.90 30.01
N SER A 76 14.37 -10.02 29.13
CA SER A 76 14.29 -9.53 27.75
C SER A 76 14.83 -10.61 26.79
N PRO A 77 13.99 -11.23 25.95
CA PRO A 77 12.53 -11.03 25.83
C PRO A 77 11.75 -11.77 26.92
N LEU A 78 10.67 -11.16 27.41
CA LEU A 78 9.69 -11.84 28.26
C LEU A 78 8.89 -12.82 27.39
N SER A 79 8.69 -14.06 27.86
CA SER A 79 7.84 -15.01 27.13
C SER A 79 6.37 -14.67 27.34
N LEU A 80 5.53 -14.88 26.31
CA LEU A 80 4.09 -14.65 26.41
C LEU A 80 3.47 -15.49 27.54
N TYR A 81 3.92 -16.73 27.72
CA TYR A 81 3.50 -17.60 28.81
C TYR A 81 3.75 -16.99 30.20
N ASN A 82 4.98 -16.47 30.43
CA ASN A 82 5.32 -15.81 31.70
C ASN A 82 4.54 -14.50 31.88
N GLY A 83 4.28 -13.76 30.80
CA GLY A 83 3.47 -12.55 30.81
C GLY A 83 1.99 -12.83 31.16
N VAL A 84 1.38 -13.84 30.55
CA VAL A 84 -0.01 -14.23 30.85
C VAL A 84 -0.15 -14.74 32.28
N LYS A 85 0.79 -15.59 32.74
CA LYS A 85 0.81 -16.07 34.14
C LYS A 85 0.91 -14.92 35.14
N LEU A 86 1.69 -13.87 34.83
CA LEU A 86 1.79 -12.67 35.66
C LEU A 86 0.44 -11.92 35.75
N LEU A 87 -0.31 -11.82 34.65
CA LEU A 87 -1.63 -11.19 34.63
C LEU A 87 -2.69 -12.02 35.34
N GLU A 88 -2.65 -13.34 35.24
CA GLU A 88 -3.57 -14.24 35.97
C GLU A 88 -3.40 -14.09 37.48
N LEU A 89 -2.17 -14.08 37.99
CA LEU A 89 -1.89 -13.87 39.41
C LEU A 89 -2.29 -12.47 39.89
N LEU A 90 -2.06 -11.46 39.05
CA LEU A 90 -2.51 -10.10 39.33
C LEU A 90 -4.04 -10.02 39.37
N ALA A 91 -4.73 -10.64 38.41
CA ALA A 91 -6.19 -10.70 38.32
C ALA A 91 -6.81 -11.32 39.58
N ASP A 92 -6.27 -12.46 40.02
CA ASP A 92 -6.72 -13.15 41.23
C ASP A 92 -6.59 -12.26 42.49
N LYS A 93 -5.46 -11.54 42.63
CA LYS A 93 -5.22 -10.64 43.75
C LYS A 93 -6.08 -9.39 43.77
N ILE A 94 -6.44 -8.87 42.60
CA ILE A 94 -7.25 -7.65 42.50
C ILE A 94 -8.74 -7.95 42.33
N HIS A 95 -9.12 -9.22 42.45
CA HIS A 95 -10.49 -9.73 42.26
C HIS A 95 -11.07 -9.35 40.89
N LEU A 96 -10.24 -9.39 39.83
CA LEU A 96 -10.69 -9.27 38.45
C LEU A 96 -10.68 -10.64 37.78
N THR A 97 -11.62 -10.85 36.87
CA THR A 97 -11.63 -12.04 36.01
C THR A 97 -10.53 -11.91 34.95
N THR A 98 -9.83 -13.01 34.63
CA THR A 98 -8.82 -13.04 33.56
C THR A 98 -9.39 -12.59 32.21
N SER A 99 -10.69 -12.80 31.98
CA SER A 99 -11.43 -12.34 30.80
C SER A 99 -11.61 -10.82 30.69
N SER A 100 -11.28 -10.06 31.74
CA SER A 100 -11.26 -8.60 31.74
C SER A 100 -10.05 -8.03 31.01
N PHE A 101 -8.98 -8.81 30.84
CA PHE A 101 -7.78 -8.41 30.10
C PHE A 101 -7.94 -8.74 28.61
N ILE A 102 -7.76 -7.74 27.75
CA ILE A 102 -7.84 -7.85 26.29
C ILE A 102 -6.59 -7.21 25.66
N ASN A 103 -6.28 -7.56 24.40
CA ASN A 103 -5.12 -7.05 23.68
C ASN A 103 -3.80 -7.23 24.45
N ILE A 104 -3.59 -8.42 25.01
CA ILE A 104 -2.37 -8.76 25.73
C ILE A 104 -1.24 -8.95 24.70
N SER A 105 -0.17 -8.17 24.81
CA SER A 105 1.00 -8.33 23.93
C SER A 105 2.30 -8.12 24.71
N VAL A 106 3.33 -8.87 24.33
CA VAL A 106 4.67 -8.75 24.93
C VAL A 106 5.62 -8.13 23.92
N VAL A 107 6.23 -7.01 24.30
CA VAL A 107 7.20 -6.25 23.49
C VAL A 107 8.50 -6.14 24.27
N GLY A 108 9.49 -6.97 23.93
CA GLY A 108 10.76 -7.06 24.64
C GLY A 108 10.55 -7.46 26.11
N PRO A 109 10.94 -6.63 27.10
CA PRO A 109 10.67 -6.90 28.52
C PRO A 109 9.28 -6.46 29.01
N ALA A 110 8.51 -5.76 28.17
CA ALA A 110 7.25 -5.14 28.56
C ALA A 110 6.04 -5.98 28.15
N LEU A 111 5.17 -6.26 29.11
CA LEU A 111 3.84 -6.80 28.89
C LEU A 111 2.85 -5.64 28.83
N THR A 112 2.03 -5.58 27.79
CA THR A 112 0.98 -4.58 27.60
C THR A 112 -0.39 -5.27 27.57
N PHE A 113 -1.40 -4.59 28.09
CA PHE A 113 -2.77 -5.09 28.15
C PHE A 113 -3.76 -3.93 28.17
N ARG A 114 -5.02 -4.22 27.84
CA ARG A 114 -6.16 -3.31 27.98
C ARG A 114 -7.21 -3.97 28.86
N ILE A 115 -7.95 -3.14 29.59
CA ILE A 115 -9.02 -3.59 30.47
C ILE A 115 -10.37 -3.34 29.79
N ARG A 116 -11.15 -4.40 29.61
CA ARG A 116 -12.56 -4.30 29.21
C ARG A 116 -13.36 -3.75 30.39
N GLN A 117 -14.51 -3.12 30.10
CA GLN A 117 -15.48 -2.74 31.12
C GLN A 117 -15.78 -3.96 32.02
N ASN A 118 -15.51 -3.80 33.31
CA ASN A 118 -15.56 -4.85 34.31
C ASN A 118 -16.52 -4.44 35.43
N ASP A 119 -16.99 -5.42 36.21
CA ASP A 119 -17.97 -5.21 37.29
C ASP A 119 -17.45 -4.28 38.40
N HIS A 120 -16.14 -4.06 38.45
CA HIS A 120 -15.46 -3.18 39.40
C HIS A 120 -15.09 -1.80 38.82
N ASN A 121 -15.50 -1.48 37.58
CA ASN A 121 -15.14 -0.27 36.83
C ASN A 121 -13.63 0.13 36.93
N MET A 122 -12.73 -0.85 37.02
CA MET A 122 -11.29 -0.58 37.11
C MET A 122 -10.72 -0.20 35.74
N THR A 123 -9.94 0.88 35.68
CA THR A 123 -9.21 1.31 34.48
C THR A 123 -7.82 0.68 34.40
N ALA A 124 -7.17 0.77 33.24
CA ALA A 124 -5.79 0.30 33.06
C ALA A 124 -4.82 0.97 34.06
N ALA A 125 -5.03 2.25 34.38
CA ALA A 125 -4.27 2.97 35.41
C ALA A 125 -4.39 2.36 36.80
N VAL A 126 -5.61 2.01 37.21
CA VAL A 126 -5.85 1.40 38.52
C VAL A 126 -5.20 0.02 38.60
N VAL A 127 -5.28 -0.77 37.53
CA VAL A 127 -4.66 -2.11 37.47
C VAL A 127 -3.13 -2.00 37.49
N ALA A 128 -2.55 -1.08 36.73
CA ALA A 128 -1.10 -0.83 36.74
C ALA A 128 -0.59 -0.36 38.12
N ALA A 129 -1.36 0.47 38.83
CA ALA A 129 -1.05 0.89 40.19
C ALA A 129 -1.12 -0.27 41.20
N LYS A 130 -2.15 -1.12 41.11
CA LYS A 130 -2.27 -2.32 41.95
C LYS A 130 -1.15 -3.33 41.70
N ALA A 131 -0.63 -3.42 40.48
CA ALA A 131 0.55 -4.23 40.19
C ALA A 131 1.81 -3.73 40.90
N VAL A 132 1.90 -2.44 41.23
CA VAL A 132 2.98 -1.90 42.09
C VAL A 132 2.75 -2.30 43.55
N THR A 133 1.51 -2.21 44.03
CA THR A 133 1.15 -2.58 45.41
C THR A 133 1.43 -4.06 45.69
N GLU A 134 1.05 -4.93 44.76
CA GLU A 134 1.19 -6.39 44.88
C GLU A 134 2.53 -6.92 44.33
N LYS A 135 3.49 -6.03 44.06
CA LYS A 135 4.77 -6.37 43.44
C LYS A 135 5.47 -7.53 44.14
N ASN A 136 5.63 -7.48 45.45
CA ASN A 136 6.38 -8.50 46.20
C ASN A 136 5.78 -9.90 46.05
N PHE A 137 4.45 -10.00 46.00
CA PHE A 137 3.75 -11.26 45.78
C PHE A 137 3.97 -11.77 44.36
N LEU A 138 3.76 -10.91 43.36
CA LEU A 138 3.94 -11.26 41.95
C LEU A 138 5.37 -11.71 41.65
N GLU A 139 6.38 -11.04 42.21
CA GLU A 139 7.77 -11.42 42.05
C GLU A 139 8.10 -12.77 42.70
N SER A 140 7.49 -13.08 43.86
CA SER A 140 7.71 -14.35 44.56
C SER A 140 7.12 -15.56 43.83
N GLU A 141 5.95 -15.41 43.20
CA GLU A 141 5.23 -16.50 42.52
C GLU A 141 5.68 -16.69 41.06
N THR A 142 6.13 -15.63 40.39
CA THR A 142 6.56 -15.69 38.98
C THR A 142 8.08 -15.81 38.82
N GLY A 143 8.86 -15.42 39.84
CA GLY A 143 10.33 -15.31 39.72
C GLY A 143 10.79 -14.16 38.82
N LEU A 144 9.88 -13.29 38.36
CA LEU A 144 10.18 -12.11 37.56
C LEU A 144 10.39 -10.91 38.48
N LYS A 145 11.27 -9.98 38.13
CA LYS A 145 11.36 -8.68 38.80
C LYS A 145 10.59 -7.63 38.00
N ILE A 146 9.63 -6.96 38.64
CA ILE A 146 8.86 -5.87 38.05
C ILE A 146 9.70 -4.60 38.17
N VAL A 147 10.15 -4.10 37.02
CA VAL A 147 11.00 -2.91 36.90
C VAL A 147 10.15 -1.65 36.89
N GLN A 148 9.05 -1.66 36.14
CA GLN A 148 8.19 -0.49 35.94
C GLN A 148 6.77 -0.93 35.62
N THR A 149 5.78 -0.18 36.08
CA THR A 149 4.39 -0.31 35.59
C THR A 149 3.87 1.07 35.25
N GLY A 150 2.86 1.15 34.40
CA GLY A 150 2.24 2.41 34.08
C GLY A 150 1.16 2.29 33.02
N VAL A 151 0.74 3.44 32.53
CA VAL A 151 -0.22 3.57 31.44
C VAL A 151 0.41 4.36 30.32
N GLY A 152 0.18 3.91 29.09
CA GLY A 152 0.56 4.62 27.88
C GLY A 152 -0.66 4.92 27.03
N GLU A 153 -0.64 6.09 26.38
CA GLU A 153 -1.51 6.40 25.26
C GLU A 153 -0.79 5.99 23.97
N ARG A 154 -1.43 5.20 23.11
CA ARG A 154 -0.81 4.79 21.84
C ARG A 154 -0.90 5.95 20.84
N THR A 155 0.13 6.77 20.76
CA THR A 155 0.36 7.65 19.60
C THR A 155 1.04 6.85 18.49
N ASP A 156 0.68 7.16 17.23
CA ASP A 156 1.07 6.45 15.99
C ASP A 156 2.57 6.50 15.63
N ALA A 157 3.47 6.25 16.58
CA ALA A 157 4.90 6.17 16.33
C ALA A 157 5.59 5.25 17.34
N ARG A 158 6.10 4.11 16.84
CA ARG A 158 7.11 3.24 17.46
C ARG A 158 6.73 2.70 18.85
N GLY A 159 6.46 1.40 18.91
CA GLY A 159 6.39 0.67 20.17
C GLY A 159 7.71 0.77 20.94
N LEU A 160 7.74 1.66 21.93
CA LEU A 160 8.44 1.60 23.21
C LEU A 160 7.80 2.70 24.08
N PRO A 161 7.25 2.42 25.28
CA PRO A 161 6.97 3.49 26.22
C PRO A 161 8.31 4.17 26.53
N GLN A 162 8.43 5.45 26.20
CA GLN A 162 9.63 6.22 26.52
C GLN A 162 9.77 6.27 28.04
N VAL A 163 10.65 5.42 28.56
CA VAL A 163 11.11 5.44 29.95
C VAL A 163 11.78 6.78 30.18
N THR A 164 11.09 7.70 30.86
CA THR A 164 11.76 8.77 31.59
C THR A 164 12.54 8.10 32.72
N ARG A 165 13.79 7.74 32.42
CA ARG A 165 14.80 7.58 33.48
C ARG A 165 14.90 8.93 34.17
N VAL A 166 14.26 9.06 35.32
CA VAL A 166 14.73 10.01 36.32
C VAL A 166 16.05 9.43 36.81
N SER A 167 17.14 9.80 36.13
CA SER A 167 18.47 9.68 36.71
C SER A 167 18.54 10.72 37.82
N GLU A 168 18.58 10.25 39.06
CA GLU A 168 19.21 11.02 40.12
C GLU A 168 20.65 11.37 39.67
N GLY A 169 21.05 12.63 39.87
CA GLY A 169 22.42 13.11 39.63
C GLY A 169 22.53 14.45 38.88
N SER A 170 22.06 15.54 39.50
CA SER A 170 22.10 16.92 38.97
C SER A 170 23.51 17.54 38.98
N SER A 171 24.35 17.24 38.00
CA SER A 171 25.60 17.99 37.79
C SER A 171 26.07 18.06 36.32
N GLY A 172 25.83 17.01 35.52
CA GLY A 172 26.34 16.94 34.14
C GLY A 172 25.68 17.90 33.15
N THR A 173 24.37 18.16 33.28
CA THR A 173 23.61 18.97 32.31
C THR A 173 23.91 20.47 32.38
N VAL A 174 24.27 20.97 33.56
CA VAL A 174 24.62 22.38 33.75
C VAL A 174 25.98 22.69 33.11
N ILE A 175 26.95 21.80 33.25
CA ILE A 175 28.29 21.97 32.66
C ILE A 175 28.21 21.95 31.13
N THR A 176 27.37 21.09 30.55
CA THR A 176 27.17 21.05 29.09
C THR A 176 26.49 22.30 28.53
N LEU A 177 25.60 22.93 29.30
CA LEU A 177 24.96 24.18 28.87
C LEU A 177 25.91 25.37 28.97
N ILE A 178 26.76 25.41 30.01
CA ILE A 178 27.79 26.45 30.15
C ILE A 178 28.84 26.32 29.06
N SER A 179 29.30 25.11 28.73
CA SER A 179 30.28 24.91 27.65
C SER A 179 29.73 25.32 26.29
N MET A 180 28.48 24.98 25.98
CA MET A 180 27.81 25.41 24.74
C MET A 180 27.64 26.93 24.66
N ALA A 181 27.30 27.58 25.78
CA ALA A 181 27.21 29.04 25.84
C ALA A 181 28.57 29.72 25.63
N VAL A 182 29.65 29.16 26.18
CA VAL A 182 31.01 29.69 25.97
C VAL A 182 31.45 29.51 24.52
N VAL A 183 31.23 28.34 23.92
CA VAL A 183 31.56 28.10 22.50
C VAL A 183 30.74 29.01 21.58
N GLY A 184 29.44 29.17 21.84
CA GLY A 184 28.59 30.12 21.12
C GLY A 184 29.07 31.56 21.24
N GLY A 185 29.47 31.99 22.45
CA GLY A 185 30.05 33.31 22.68
C GLY A 185 31.36 33.55 21.92
N LEU A 186 32.24 32.54 21.87
CA LEU A 186 33.50 32.62 21.11
C LEU A 186 33.27 32.71 19.61
N LEU A 187 32.27 31.99 19.07
CA LEU A 187 31.91 32.05 17.65
C LEU A 187 31.32 33.41 17.27
N LEU A 188 30.44 33.98 18.10
CA LEU A 188 29.88 35.31 17.88
C LEU A 188 30.96 36.39 17.94
N LEU A 189 31.92 36.27 18.86
CA LEU A 189 33.06 37.19 18.96
C LEU A 189 33.96 37.09 17.71
N ALA A 190 34.24 35.87 17.24
CA ALA A 190 35.03 35.65 16.02
C ALA A 190 34.33 36.23 14.78
N MET A 191 33.02 36.06 14.66
CA MET A 191 32.21 36.67 13.60
C MET A 191 32.22 38.19 13.68
N ALA A 192 32.07 38.78 14.86
CA ALA A 192 32.14 40.22 15.04
C ALA A 192 33.52 40.78 14.65
N VAL A 193 34.60 40.08 15.01
CA VAL A 193 35.98 40.45 14.60
C VAL A 193 36.16 40.30 13.10
N ALA A 194 35.59 39.26 12.48
CA ALA A 194 35.62 39.08 11.03
C ALA A 194 34.86 40.19 10.30
N CYS A 195 33.66 40.55 10.77
CA CYS A 195 32.88 41.67 10.24
C CYS A 195 33.62 43.00 10.43
N LEU A 196 34.29 43.22 11.56
CA LEU A 196 35.07 44.44 11.79
C LEU A 196 36.31 44.49 10.89
N ARG A 197 37.01 43.37 10.69
CA ARG A 197 38.13 43.26 9.74
C ARG A 197 37.67 43.45 8.30
N HIS A 198 36.52 42.92 7.95
CA HIS A 198 35.94 43.11 6.62
C HIS A 198 35.51 44.56 6.41
N TYR A 199 34.96 45.21 7.44
CA TYR A 199 34.61 46.64 7.40
C TYR A 199 35.86 47.52 7.32
N THR A 200 36.92 47.24 8.09
CA THR A 200 38.17 48.00 7.98
C THR A 200 38.90 47.74 6.67
N GLN A 201 38.83 46.52 6.11
CA GLN A 201 39.30 46.22 4.76
C GLN A 201 38.46 46.96 3.69
N GLN A 202 37.14 47.03 3.84
CA GLN A 202 36.27 47.80 2.94
C GLN A 202 36.54 49.31 3.02
N VAL A 203 36.82 49.85 4.22
CA VAL A 203 37.15 51.27 4.40
C VAL A 203 38.58 51.59 3.95
N ALA A 204 39.52 50.64 4.05
CA ALA A 204 40.87 50.76 3.49
C ALA A 204 40.86 50.68 1.95
N ASN A 205 40.02 49.80 1.38
CA ASN A 205 39.82 49.69 -0.06
C ASN A 205 38.91 50.81 -0.62
N GLY A 206 38.10 51.44 0.24
CA GLY A 206 37.21 52.57 -0.09
C GLY A 206 37.87 53.95 -0.05
N LYS A 207 39.20 54.03 0.11
CA LYS A 207 39.96 55.30 0.09
C LYS A 207 40.64 55.63 -1.24
N LEU A 208 40.29 54.92 -2.32
CA LEU A 208 40.61 55.29 -3.70
C LEU A 208 39.36 55.13 -4.56
N GLY A 209 38.65 56.24 -4.81
CA GLY A 209 37.55 56.28 -5.77
C GLY A 209 36.35 57.10 -5.32
N LEU A 210 36.52 58.42 -5.22
CA LEU A 210 35.39 59.35 -5.30
C LEU A 210 35.03 59.54 -6.78
N GLY A 211 33.78 59.29 -7.16
CA GLY A 211 33.18 59.85 -8.37
C GLY A 211 32.23 58.90 -9.13
N PRO A 212 31.15 59.43 -9.73
CA PRO A 212 29.90 58.70 -9.93
C PRO A 212 29.73 58.24 -11.38
N GLU A 213 29.66 56.93 -11.62
CA GLU A 213 28.96 56.35 -12.77
C GLU A 213 28.51 54.94 -12.37
N GLY A 214 27.26 54.84 -11.95
CA GLY A 214 26.59 53.56 -11.72
C GLY A 214 26.09 53.01 -13.05
N GLY A 215 26.45 51.78 -13.37
CA GLY A 215 25.84 51.04 -14.48
C GLY A 215 26.80 50.12 -15.20
N ALA A 216 27.13 48.96 -14.60
CA ALA A 216 27.77 47.86 -15.34
C ALA A 216 27.56 46.45 -14.74
N GLU A 217 27.00 46.30 -13.53
CA GLU A 217 26.95 44.99 -12.85
C GLU A 217 25.62 44.22 -13.07
N THR A 218 24.58 44.82 -13.63
CA THR A 218 23.29 44.12 -13.87
C THR A 218 23.21 43.37 -15.20
N HIS A 219 24.22 43.50 -16.08
CA HIS A 219 24.23 42.85 -17.39
C HIS A 219 24.93 41.48 -17.36
N PHE A 220 25.86 41.26 -16.42
CA PHE A 220 26.60 40.00 -16.31
C PHE A 220 25.74 38.88 -15.71
N ASP A 221 24.93 39.20 -14.69
CA ASP A 221 24.06 38.23 -14.02
C ASP A 221 22.89 37.73 -14.90
N TYR A 222 22.35 38.60 -15.77
CA TYR A 222 21.32 38.19 -16.74
C TYR A 222 21.88 37.27 -17.83
N GLN A 223 23.12 37.52 -18.26
CA GLN A 223 23.77 36.73 -19.30
C GLN A 223 24.17 35.33 -18.82
N GLU A 224 24.53 35.18 -17.53
CA GLU A 224 24.81 33.89 -16.91
C GLU A 224 23.54 33.06 -16.66
N LEU A 225 22.41 33.71 -16.31
CA LEU A 225 21.09 33.07 -16.21
C LEU A 225 20.59 32.55 -17.57
N CYS A 226 20.79 33.30 -18.66
CA CYS A 226 20.50 32.83 -20.02
C CYS A 226 21.39 31.66 -20.45
N ARG A 227 22.65 31.62 -19.99
CA ARG A 227 23.60 30.53 -20.28
C ARG A 227 23.23 29.23 -19.55
N GLN A 228 22.79 29.33 -18.30
CA GLN A 228 22.33 28.18 -17.52
C GLN A 228 21.01 27.60 -18.04
N HIS A 229 20.11 28.45 -18.56
CA HIS A 229 18.81 28.03 -19.10
C HIS A 229 18.89 27.33 -20.47
N MET A 230 19.94 27.60 -21.27
CA MET A 230 20.20 26.82 -22.50
C MET A 230 20.99 25.52 -22.25
N ALA A 231 21.80 25.46 -21.18
CA ALA A 231 22.50 24.24 -20.78
C ALA A 231 21.55 23.16 -20.23
N SER A 232 20.43 23.54 -19.61
CA SER A 232 19.43 22.61 -19.07
C SER A 232 18.42 22.08 -20.10
N LYS A 233 18.32 22.70 -21.29
CA LYS A 233 17.41 22.28 -22.38
C LYS A 233 18.01 21.32 -23.40
N SER A 234 19.28 20.90 -23.25
CA SER A 234 19.94 20.00 -24.21
C SER A 234 19.74 18.50 -23.94
N SER A 235 18.95 18.07 -22.94
CA SER A 235 18.76 16.63 -22.65
C SER A 235 17.31 16.12 -22.71
N LEU A 236 16.49 16.69 -23.59
CA LEU A 236 15.17 16.10 -23.88
C LEU A 236 14.83 16.19 -25.37
N GLY A 237 15.23 15.14 -26.11
CA GLY A 237 14.54 14.58 -27.26
C GLY A 237 14.78 15.19 -28.65
N THR A 238 15.47 14.45 -29.53
CA THR A 238 14.90 14.05 -30.84
C THR A 238 15.63 12.80 -31.37
N ASP A 239 14.87 11.73 -31.60
CA ASP A 239 15.28 10.51 -32.30
C ASP A 239 15.55 10.76 -33.80
N THR A 240 16.47 9.98 -34.37
CA THR A 240 16.30 9.11 -35.56
C THR A 240 17.56 8.97 -36.42
N SER A 241 17.97 7.71 -36.62
CA SER A 241 18.72 7.16 -37.77
C SER A 241 20.18 7.61 -38.02
N ARG A 242 21.14 6.70 -37.75
CA ARG A 242 21.99 6.14 -38.83
C ARG A 242 22.84 4.95 -38.36
N VAL A 243 22.85 3.98 -39.26
CA VAL A 243 23.55 2.69 -39.31
C VAL A 243 25.08 2.80 -39.31
N SER A 244 25.70 1.78 -38.70
CA SER A 244 26.98 1.10 -39.06
C SER A 244 28.29 1.90 -39.15
N SER A 245 29.29 1.55 -38.30
CA SER A 245 30.57 0.94 -38.75
C SER A 245 31.64 0.86 -37.63
N VAL A 246 32.08 -0.37 -37.37
CA VAL A 246 33.43 -0.89 -37.01
C VAL A 246 34.61 0.07 -36.72
N SER A 247 35.27 -0.23 -35.59
CA SER A 247 36.73 -0.33 -35.33
C SER A 247 37.64 0.92 -35.33
N SER A 248 38.29 1.20 -34.19
CA SER A 248 39.70 0.84 -33.90
C SER A 248 40.44 1.82 -32.95
N GLN A 249 41.38 1.24 -32.18
CA GLN A 249 42.52 1.84 -31.43
C GLN A 249 42.23 2.36 -29.99
N PHE A 250 42.62 1.62 -28.93
CA PHE A 250 43.90 1.72 -28.16
C PHE A 250 44.16 3.16 -27.65
N SER A 251 44.43 3.49 -26.39
CA SER A 251 45.10 2.78 -25.29
C SER A 251 44.91 3.50 -23.93
N ASP A 252 44.93 2.70 -22.85
CA ASP A 252 45.51 2.89 -21.49
C ASP A 252 45.10 4.00 -20.50
N GLY A 253 44.68 3.55 -19.30
CA GLY A 253 44.81 4.26 -18.03
C GLY A 253 43.80 3.83 -16.95
N PRO A 254 44.20 3.30 -15.76
CA PRO A 254 43.34 2.53 -14.88
C PRO A 254 42.47 3.42 -13.96
N GLN A 255 41.19 3.08 -13.79
CA GLN A 255 40.39 3.63 -12.69
C GLN A 255 39.81 2.54 -11.79
N HIS A 256 40.08 2.76 -10.50
CA HIS A 256 39.81 1.92 -9.35
C HIS A 256 38.32 1.71 -9.10
N SER A 257 37.94 0.44 -8.87
CA SER A 257 36.74 0.10 -8.10
C SER A 257 36.93 0.50 -6.64
N PRO A 258 35.85 0.86 -5.93
CA PRO A 258 35.70 0.41 -4.56
C PRO A 258 34.47 -0.47 -4.41
N SER A 259 34.77 -1.65 -3.89
CA SER A 259 33.90 -2.65 -3.31
C SER A 259 33.02 -2.11 -2.18
N SER A 260 31.88 -2.77 -2.04
CA SER A 260 30.89 -2.77 -0.96
C SER A 260 31.42 -2.53 0.45
N THR A 261 30.72 -1.65 1.20
CA THR A 261 30.68 -1.70 2.66
C THR A 261 29.26 -1.47 3.16
N HIS A 262 28.80 -2.44 3.95
CA HIS A 262 27.58 -2.49 4.75
C HIS A 262 27.15 -1.15 5.40
N SER A 263 25.91 -0.74 5.15
CA SER A 263 25.06 -0.06 6.16
C SER A 263 23.58 -0.16 5.77
N SER A 264 22.93 -1.23 6.26
CA SER A 264 21.48 -1.43 6.12
C SER A 264 20.74 -0.63 7.19
N THR A 265 20.56 0.67 6.94
CA THR A 265 19.47 1.45 7.53
C THR A 265 18.65 1.98 6.37
N PRO A 266 17.36 1.62 6.24
CA PRO A 266 16.53 2.15 5.17
C PRO A 266 16.27 3.63 5.48
N SER A 267 16.99 4.51 4.81
CA SER A 267 16.68 5.93 4.78
C SER A 267 15.41 6.08 3.94
N TRP A 268 14.27 6.16 4.61
CA TRP A 268 13.00 6.55 4.01
C TRP A 268 13.16 7.95 3.41
N SER A 269 12.78 8.11 2.14
CA SER A 269 12.54 9.45 1.61
C SER A 269 11.23 9.97 2.21
N GLU A 270 11.31 10.98 3.07
CA GLU A 270 10.15 11.72 3.58
C GLU A 270 9.54 12.66 2.52
N GLU A 271 10.21 12.83 1.38
CA GLU A 271 9.73 13.67 0.30
C GLU A 271 8.53 13.02 -0.42
N PRO A 272 7.35 13.67 -0.50
CA PRO A 272 6.31 13.21 -1.40
C PRO A 272 6.87 13.21 -2.82
N ALA A 273 6.53 12.21 -3.64
CA ALA A 273 6.77 12.26 -5.07
C ALA A 273 6.08 13.53 -5.59
N GLN A 274 6.85 14.60 -5.80
CA GLN A 274 6.32 15.88 -6.23
C GLN A 274 5.80 15.67 -7.65
N SER A 275 4.48 15.60 -7.80
CA SER A 275 3.86 15.85 -9.09
C SER A 275 4.20 17.30 -9.43
N ASN A 276 5.05 17.52 -10.44
CA ASN A 276 5.30 18.82 -11.05
C ASN A 276 4.05 19.34 -11.78
N MET A 277 2.89 19.31 -11.13
CA MET A 277 1.65 19.85 -11.64
C MET A 277 1.48 21.23 -11.03
N ASP A 278 1.40 22.25 -11.88
CA ASP A 278 1.07 23.60 -11.43
C ASP A 278 -0.38 23.64 -10.90
N ILE A 279 -0.59 24.49 -9.89
CA ILE A 279 -1.89 24.60 -9.18
C ILE A 279 -3.04 24.88 -10.16
N SER A 280 -2.80 25.71 -11.19
CA SER A 280 -3.78 26.02 -12.24
C SER A 280 -4.18 24.80 -13.05
N THR A 281 -3.22 24.02 -13.56
CA THR A 281 -3.52 22.77 -14.28
C THR A 281 -4.28 21.80 -13.41
N GLY A 282 -3.91 21.65 -12.13
CA GLY A 282 -4.62 20.76 -11.22
C GLY A 282 -6.09 21.17 -11.01
N HIS A 283 -6.38 22.46 -10.82
CA HIS A 283 -7.77 22.94 -10.72
C HIS A 283 -8.57 22.72 -12.00
N MET A 284 -7.95 22.88 -13.17
CA MET A 284 -8.59 22.61 -14.46
C MET A 284 -8.93 21.12 -14.62
N ILE A 285 -7.99 20.23 -14.27
CA ILE A 285 -8.20 18.78 -14.29
C ILE A 285 -9.32 18.41 -13.31
N LEU A 286 -9.28 18.92 -12.08
CA LEU A 286 -10.32 18.63 -11.10
C LEU A 286 -11.71 19.06 -11.57
N ALA A 287 -11.84 20.27 -12.11
CA ALA A 287 -13.10 20.76 -12.65
C ALA A 287 -13.62 19.89 -13.81
N TYR A 288 -12.73 19.47 -14.71
CA TYR A 288 -13.06 18.55 -15.80
C TYR A 288 -13.58 17.21 -15.27
N MET A 289 -12.91 16.64 -14.26
CA MET A 289 -13.30 15.37 -13.66
C MET A 289 -14.62 15.44 -12.89
N GLU A 290 -14.85 16.53 -12.16
CA GLU A 290 -16.12 16.77 -11.46
C GLU A 290 -17.29 16.95 -12.44
N ASP A 291 -17.08 17.66 -13.56
CA ASP A 291 -18.07 17.76 -14.63
C ASP A 291 -18.36 16.39 -15.26
N HIS A 292 -17.29 15.61 -15.52
CA HIS A 292 -17.41 14.25 -16.04
C HIS A 292 -18.23 13.36 -15.09
N LEU A 293 -17.97 13.40 -13.79
CA LEU A 293 -18.74 12.63 -12.79
C LEU A 293 -20.22 13.04 -12.71
N ARG A 294 -20.54 14.32 -12.98
CA ARG A 294 -21.91 14.83 -13.01
C ARG A 294 -22.66 14.43 -14.28
N ASN A 295 -21.95 14.28 -15.41
CA ASN A 295 -22.55 13.94 -16.70
C ASN A 295 -22.77 12.42 -16.83
N LYS A 296 -23.89 11.93 -16.28
CA LYS A 296 -24.23 10.50 -16.31
C LYS A 296 -24.45 9.92 -17.71
N ASP A 297 -24.92 10.73 -18.66
CA ASP A 297 -25.10 10.31 -20.06
C ASP A 297 -23.76 10.07 -20.75
N ARG A 298 -22.77 10.93 -20.49
CA ARG A 298 -21.40 10.75 -20.98
C ARG A 298 -20.78 9.48 -20.43
N LEU A 299 -20.83 9.28 -19.11
CA LEU A 299 -20.32 8.08 -18.45
C LEU A 299 -20.96 6.80 -18.98
N GLN A 300 -22.27 6.83 -19.24
CA GLN A 300 -22.98 5.69 -19.80
C GLN A 300 -22.50 5.36 -21.21
N LYS A 301 -22.34 6.37 -22.08
CA LYS A 301 -21.84 6.17 -23.45
C LYS A 301 -20.40 5.67 -23.50
N GLU A 302 -19.52 6.24 -22.67
CA GLU A 302 -18.13 5.78 -22.56
C GLU A 302 -18.07 4.34 -22.06
N TRP A 303 -18.88 3.98 -21.05
CA TRP A 303 -18.97 2.60 -20.57
C TRP A 303 -19.51 1.64 -21.63
N GLU A 304 -20.51 2.03 -22.42
CA GLU A 304 -21.03 1.24 -23.54
C GLU A 304 -19.98 1.01 -24.61
N ALA A 305 -19.22 2.05 -24.98
CA ALA A 305 -18.11 1.95 -25.92
C ALA A 305 -17.04 0.97 -25.39
N LEU A 306 -16.66 1.10 -24.12
CA LEU A 306 -15.75 0.18 -23.43
C LEU A 306 -16.29 -1.25 -23.39
N CYS A 307 -17.59 -1.47 -23.21
CA CYS A 307 -18.18 -2.82 -23.25
C CYS A 307 -18.07 -3.47 -24.64
N SER A 308 -18.13 -2.66 -25.70
CA SER A 308 -17.94 -3.11 -27.08
C SER A 308 -16.47 -3.22 -27.50
N TYR A 309 -15.55 -2.71 -26.68
CA TYR A 309 -14.13 -2.70 -26.97
C TYR A 309 -13.53 -4.11 -26.94
N GLN A 310 -12.79 -4.46 -27.98
CA GLN A 310 -12.06 -5.71 -28.09
C GLN A 310 -10.62 -5.42 -28.51
N ALA A 311 -9.67 -5.86 -27.69
CA ALA A 311 -8.25 -5.76 -28.01
C ALA A 311 -7.92 -6.57 -29.28
N ASP A 312 -7.03 -6.03 -30.10
CA ASP A 312 -6.47 -6.71 -31.27
C ASP A 312 -4.93 -6.71 -31.18
N PRO A 313 -4.29 -7.88 -30.93
CA PRO A 313 -4.86 -9.21 -30.78
C PRO A 313 -5.36 -9.52 -29.36
N SER A 314 -6.53 -10.17 -29.23
CA SER A 314 -7.09 -10.61 -27.93
C SER A 314 -6.85 -12.10 -27.59
N SER A 315 -6.03 -12.81 -28.37
CA SER A 315 -5.85 -14.28 -28.24
C SER A 315 -5.52 -14.74 -26.83
N ALA A 316 -6.23 -15.76 -26.36
CA ALA A 316 -6.02 -16.43 -25.08
C ALA A 316 -5.72 -17.93 -25.26
N ALA A 317 -5.23 -18.33 -26.45
CA ALA A 317 -5.10 -19.72 -26.85
C ALA A 317 -4.27 -20.57 -25.87
N VAL A 318 -3.11 -20.06 -25.41
CA VAL A 318 -2.25 -20.77 -24.43
C VAL A 318 -2.98 -21.06 -23.13
N ALA A 319 -3.79 -20.11 -22.67
CA ALA A 319 -4.51 -20.21 -21.42
C ALA A 319 -5.79 -21.06 -21.52
N GLN A 320 -6.30 -21.26 -22.75
CA GLN A 320 -7.40 -22.17 -23.05
C GLN A 320 -6.94 -23.59 -23.43
N ASP A 321 -5.63 -23.82 -23.49
CA ASP A 321 -5.07 -25.16 -23.69
C ASP A 321 -5.57 -26.10 -22.58
N PRO A 322 -6.07 -27.31 -22.90
CA PRO A 322 -6.49 -28.30 -21.91
C PRO A 322 -5.49 -28.54 -20.78
N GLY A 323 -4.19 -28.43 -21.04
CA GLY A 323 -3.13 -28.60 -20.02
C GLY A 323 -2.98 -27.44 -19.04
N ASN A 324 -3.62 -26.30 -19.28
CA ASN A 324 -3.59 -25.10 -18.44
C ASN A 324 -4.96 -24.75 -17.84
N MET A 325 -6.03 -25.45 -18.23
CA MET A 325 -7.39 -25.15 -17.78
C MET A 325 -7.57 -25.26 -16.27
N ASP A 326 -6.89 -26.21 -15.64
CA ASP A 326 -6.89 -26.44 -14.19
C ASP A 326 -6.16 -25.33 -13.41
N ARG A 327 -5.20 -24.65 -14.06
CA ARG A 327 -4.45 -23.52 -13.49
C ARG A 327 -5.27 -22.22 -13.48
N ASN A 328 -6.43 -22.17 -14.12
CA ASN A 328 -7.30 -20.99 -14.18
C ASN A 328 -8.34 -21.02 -13.04
N ARG A 329 -8.44 -19.95 -12.23
CA ARG A 329 -9.41 -19.88 -11.11
C ARG A 329 -10.86 -19.74 -11.57
N ARG A 330 -11.10 -19.17 -12.75
CA ARG A 330 -12.41 -19.04 -13.39
C ARG A 330 -12.29 -19.46 -14.85
N SER A 331 -13.42 -19.65 -15.53
CA SER A 331 -13.49 -19.86 -17.00
C SER A 331 -12.88 -18.74 -17.84
N SER A 332 -12.38 -17.68 -17.21
CA SER A 332 -11.60 -16.62 -17.84
C SER A 332 -10.12 -17.06 -17.89
N PRO A 333 -9.58 -17.32 -19.09
CA PRO A 333 -8.22 -17.83 -19.26
C PRO A 333 -7.16 -16.94 -18.58
N VAL A 334 -6.25 -17.55 -17.81
CA VAL A 334 -5.12 -16.86 -17.17
C VAL A 334 -4.23 -16.23 -18.23
N LYS A 335 -4.24 -14.91 -18.30
CA LYS A 335 -3.09 -14.17 -18.84
C LYS A 335 -2.28 -13.69 -17.64
N LEU A 336 -1.02 -14.09 -17.55
CA LEU A 336 -0.06 -13.24 -16.87
C LEU A 336 0.08 -11.99 -17.75
N SER A 337 -0.38 -10.85 -17.27
CA SER A 337 -0.35 -9.62 -18.08
C SER A 337 0.63 -8.64 -17.48
N TYR A 338 1.67 -8.37 -18.25
CA TYR A 338 2.59 -7.28 -17.98
C TYR A 338 1.92 -5.98 -18.37
N SER A 339 1.80 -5.06 -17.41
CA SER A 339 1.35 -3.70 -17.68
C SER A 339 2.56 -2.80 -17.85
N PHE A 340 2.70 -2.21 -19.03
CA PHE A 340 3.71 -1.21 -19.35
C PHE A 340 3.10 0.18 -19.15
N ASP A 341 3.83 1.06 -18.47
CA ASP A 341 3.37 2.44 -18.19
C ASP A 341 3.93 3.42 -19.23
N HIS A 342 5.25 3.41 -19.44
CA HIS A 342 5.91 4.32 -20.39
C HIS A 342 7.00 3.66 -21.22
N ASP A 343 7.76 2.73 -20.63
CA ASP A 343 8.78 1.96 -21.35
C ASP A 343 8.26 0.55 -21.66
N PRO A 344 8.05 0.19 -22.95
CA PRO A 344 7.62 -1.15 -23.34
C PRO A 344 8.67 -2.24 -23.03
N ARG A 345 9.89 -1.85 -22.64
CA ARG A 345 10.96 -2.77 -22.25
C ARG A 345 10.95 -3.10 -20.76
N GLN A 346 10.20 -2.34 -19.95
CA GLN A 346 10.18 -2.48 -18.50
C GLN A 346 8.74 -2.43 -17.97
N PRO A 347 8.14 -3.59 -17.68
CA PRO A 347 6.78 -3.61 -17.14
C PRO A 347 6.78 -2.97 -15.75
N ALA A 348 5.82 -2.07 -15.52
CA ALA A 348 5.62 -1.43 -14.22
C ALA A 348 4.83 -2.34 -13.27
N TYR A 349 3.89 -3.12 -13.83
CA TYR A 349 3.03 -4.01 -13.06
C TYR A 349 2.93 -5.40 -13.69
N ILE A 350 2.67 -6.40 -12.85
CA ILE A 350 2.22 -7.73 -13.25
C ILE A 350 0.83 -7.92 -12.69
N ALA A 351 -0.19 -7.96 -13.55
CA ALA A 351 -1.53 -8.35 -13.18
C ALA A 351 -1.64 -9.87 -13.23
N THR A 352 -2.10 -10.48 -12.14
CA THR A 352 -2.31 -11.94 -12.04
C THR A 352 -3.55 -12.28 -11.21
N GLN A 353 -3.99 -13.53 -11.29
CA GLN A 353 -5.08 -14.05 -10.45
C GLN A 353 -4.58 -14.38 -9.03
N GLY A 354 -5.50 -14.52 -8.09
CA GLY A 354 -5.21 -15.08 -6.77
C GLY A 354 -4.74 -16.54 -6.91
N PRO A 355 -3.59 -16.92 -6.34
CA PRO A 355 -3.06 -18.29 -6.46
C PRO A 355 -4.07 -19.36 -6.05
N LEU A 356 -4.05 -20.50 -6.74
CA LEU A 356 -4.75 -21.72 -6.36
C LEU A 356 -3.81 -22.61 -5.54
N ALA A 357 -4.37 -23.58 -4.80
CA ALA A 357 -3.59 -24.53 -4.01
C ALA A 357 -2.40 -25.15 -4.76
N HIS A 358 -2.61 -25.54 -6.02
CA HIS A 358 -1.59 -26.19 -6.86
C HIS A 358 -0.72 -25.20 -7.66
N THR A 359 -1.05 -23.90 -7.69
CA THR A 359 -0.27 -22.86 -8.41
C THR A 359 0.52 -21.95 -7.47
N VAL A 360 0.56 -22.22 -6.16
CA VAL A 360 1.32 -21.40 -5.20
C VAL A 360 2.82 -21.42 -5.52
N ALA A 361 3.35 -22.58 -5.92
CA ALA A 361 4.75 -22.70 -6.34
C ALA A 361 5.04 -21.87 -7.60
N ASP A 362 4.18 -21.97 -8.61
CA ASP A 362 4.26 -21.17 -9.85
C ASP A 362 4.23 -19.67 -9.56
N PHE A 363 3.41 -19.23 -8.59
CA PHE A 363 3.35 -17.84 -8.17
C PHE A 363 4.68 -17.35 -7.56
N TRP A 364 5.28 -18.12 -6.65
CA TRP A 364 6.58 -17.76 -6.06
C TRP A 364 7.72 -17.83 -7.07
N GLN A 365 7.66 -18.74 -8.04
CA GLN A 365 8.58 -18.77 -9.17
C GLN A 365 8.50 -17.47 -9.99
N MET A 366 7.29 -17.05 -10.35
CA MET A 366 7.05 -15.79 -11.05
C MET A 366 7.58 -14.58 -10.26
N VAL A 367 7.32 -14.52 -8.95
CA VAL A 367 7.86 -13.48 -8.05
C VAL A 367 9.39 -13.43 -8.12
N TRP A 368 10.03 -14.60 -8.08
CA TRP A 368 11.49 -14.72 -8.09
C TRP A 368 12.11 -14.36 -9.45
N GLU A 369 11.60 -14.89 -10.54
CA GLU A 369 12.16 -14.68 -11.89
C GLU A 369 12.02 -13.23 -12.34
N ASN A 370 10.91 -12.55 -11.99
CA ASN A 370 10.66 -11.17 -12.37
C ASN A 370 11.32 -10.14 -11.44
N GLY A 371 12.08 -10.56 -10.42
CA GLY A 371 12.72 -9.60 -9.52
C GLY A 371 11.76 -8.85 -8.60
N CYS A 372 10.51 -9.31 -8.45
CA CYS A 372 9.47 -8.57 -7.74
C CYS A 372 9.78 -8.41 -6.26
N THR A 373 9.68 -7.18 -5.74
CA THR A 373 9.85 -6.86 -4.32
C THR A 373 8.56 -6.39 -3.66
N VAL A 374 7.50 -6.17 -4.43
CA VAL A 374 6.20 -5.67 -3.94
C VAL A 374 5.07 -6.51 -4.51
N ILE A 375 4.18 -6.97 -3.62
CA ILE A 375 2.92 -7.62 -3.97
C ILE A 375 1.77 -6.78 -3.42
N VAL A 376 0.74 -6.55 -4.23
CA VAL A 376 -0.49 -5.86 -3.88
C VAL A 376 -1.64 -6.87 -4.00
N MET A 377 -2.19 -7.27 -2.87
CA MET A 377 -3.32 -8.19 -2.74
C MET A 377 -4.58 -7.38 -2.43
N MET A 378 -5.61 -7.55 -3.26
CA MET A 378 -6.83 -6.74 -3.28
C MET A 378 -8.11 -7.56 -3.02
N THR A 379 -8.02 -8.66 -2.28
CA THR A 379 -9.17 -9.54 -1.97
C THR A 379 -8.90 -10.25 -0.65
N ALA A 380 -9.94 -10.58 0.11
CA ALA A 380 -9.79 -11.48 1.24
C ALA A 380 -9.52 -12.92 0.77
N LEU A 381 -9.14 -13.82 1.67
CA LEU A 381 -8.96 -15.24 1.32
C LEU A 381 -10.29 -15.93 1.02
N VAL A 382 -11.34 -15.57 1.77
CA VAL A 382 -12.69 -16.11 1.68
C VAL A 382 -13.67 -14.95 1.80
N GLU A 383 -14.65 -14.90 0.90
CA GLU A 383 -15.73 -13.92 0.88
C GLU A 383 -17.04 -14.66 0.62
N ASP A 384 -18.09 -14.40 1.42
CA ASP A 384 -19.39 -15.06 1.35
C ASP A 384 -19.33 -16.61 1.36
N GLY A 385 -18.32 -17.16 2.03
CA GLY A 385 -18.07 -18.62 2.10
C GLY A 385 -17.33 -19.18 0.89
N GLU A 386 -17.09 -18.39 -0.15
CA GLU A 386 -16.36 -18.76 -1.36
C GLU A 386 -14.88 -18.40 -1.25
N LYS A 387 -14.01 -19.33 -1.64
CA LYS A 387 -12.55 -19.13 -1.58
C LYS A 387 -12.07 -18.25 -2.73
N GLN A 388 -11.70 -17.01 -2.43
CA GLN A 388 -11.22 -16.03 -3.42
C GLN A 388 -9.72 -16.16 -3.71
N CYS A 389 -8.92 -16.59 -2.73
CA CYS A 389 -7.47 -16.71 -2.87
C CYS A 389 -6.93 -17.85 -1.99
N GLU A 390 -5.96 -18.62 -2.48
CA GLU A 390 -5.18 -19.51 -1.61
C GLU A 390 -4.22 -18.68 -0.77
N ARG A 391 -4.05 -19.04 0.50
CA ARG A 391 -3.01 -18.44 1.31
C ARG A 391 -1.66 -18.96 0.86
N TYR A 392 -0.90 -18.11 0.16
CA TYR A 392 0.42 -18.45 -0.39
C TYR A 392 1.59 -18.02 0.51
N TRP A 393 1.33 -17.65 1.76
CA TRP A 393 2.34 -17.20 2.73
C TRP A 393 2.18 -17.95 4.07
N PRO A 394 3.26 -18.09 4.88
CA PRO A 394 3.18 -18.67 6.22
C PRO A 394 2.42 -17.76 7.19
N ASP A 395 1.70 -18.35 8.16
CA ASP A 395 1.12 -17.60 9.29
C ASP A 395 2.20 -17.09 10.25
N GLU A 396 3.20 -17.93 10.51
CA GLU A 396 4.33 -17.65 11.39
C GLU A 396 5.56 -18.38 10.88
N GLY A 397 6.75 -17.81 11.09
CA GLY A 397 8.02 -18.42 10.68
C GLY A 397 8.15 -18.56 9.16
N SER A 398 8.62 -19.72 8.69
CA SER A 398 8.84 -19.99 7.27
C SER A 398 7.99 -21.13 6.70
N SER A 399 7.74 -21.08 5.39
CA SER A 399 7.15 -22.16 4.60
C SER A 399 7.91 -22.31 3.30
N LEU A 400 8.08 -23.56 2.86
CA LEU A 400 8.79 -23.90 1.63
C LEU A 400 7.79 -24.16 0.50
N TYR A 401 7.89 -23.38 -0.57
CA TYR A 401 7.12 -23.55 -1.80
C TYR A 401 8.08 -23.93 -2.93
N HIS A 402 8.11 -25.22 -3.28
CA HIS A 402 9.12 -25.77 -4.19
C HIS A 402 10.56 -25.52 -3.70
N ILE A 403 11.29 -24.59 -4.30
CA ILE A 403 12.66 -24.19 -3.93
C ILE A 403 12.72 -22.82 -3.24
N TYR A 404 11.56 -22.21 -2.99
CA TYR A 404 11.43 -20.87 -2.43
C TYR A 404 10.99 -20.96 -0.97
N GLU A 405 11.91 -20.67 -0.06
CA GLU A 405 11.60 -20.53 1.36
C GLU A 405 11.12 -19.10 1.62
N VAL A 406 9.88 -18.96 2.07
CA VAL A 406 9.25 -17.69 2.40
C VAL A 406 9.16 -17.61 3.91
N ASN A 407 9.81 -16.61 4.50
CA ASN A 407 9.78 -16.37 5.94
C ASN A 407 9.05 -15.06 6.23
N LEU A 408 8.01 -15.12 7.07
CA LEU A 408 7.30 -13.93 7.55
C LEU A 408 8.14 -13.24 8.63
N VAL A 409 8.65 -12.06 8.29
CA VAL A 409 9.48 -11.25 9.20
C VAL A 409 8.61 -10.36 10.08
N SER A 410 7.59 -9.76 9.50
CA SER A 410 6.65 -8.91 10.23
C SER A 410 5.31 -8.81 9.54
N GLU A 411 4.26 -8.65 10.36
CA GLU A 411 2.93 -8.27 9.93
C GLU A 411 2.54 -6.99 10.69
N HIS A 412 2.16 -5.94 9.96
CA HIS A 412 1.75 -4.67 10.51
C HIS A 412 0.33 -4.34 10.04
N ILE A 413 -0.62 -4.40 10.97
CA ILE A 413 -1.99 -3.95 10.76
C ILE A 413 -2.01 -2.43 10.87
N TRP A 414 -2.19 -1.74 9.75
CA TRP A 414 -2.20 -0.26 9.71
C TRP A 414 -3.54 0.31 10.11
N CYS A 415 -4.62 -0.30 9.62
CA CYS A 415 -5.98 0.03 10.00
C CYS A 415 -6.87 -1.20 9.75
N LYS A 416 -8.17 -1.04 9.97
CA LYS A 416 -9.17 -2.07 9.65
C LYS A 416 -9.22 -2.44 8.15
N ASP A 417 -8.74 -1.55 7.28
CA ASP A 417 -8.90 -1.69 5.83
C ASP A 417 -7.73 -2.40 5.16
N PHE A 418 -6.51 -2.31 5.72
CA PHE A 418 -5.35 -2.99 5.14
C PHE A 418 -4.24 -3.29 6.16
N LEU A 419 -3.41 -4.26 5.79
CA LEU A 419 -2.20 -4.63 6.51
C LEU A 419 -1.02 -4.75 5.55
N VAL A 420 0.19 -4.78 6.11
CA VAL A 420 1.44 -4.92 5.37
C VAL A 420 2.27 -6.02 5.99
N ARG A 421 2.76 -6.95 5.16
CA ARG A 421 3.69 -8.01 5.56
C ARG A 421 5.05 -7.78 4.93
N SER A 422 6.09 -8.05 5.70
CA SER A 422 7.45 -8.15 5.20
C SER A 422 7.91 -9.59 5.23
N PHE A 423 8.42 -10.05 4.09
CA PHE A 423 8.92 -11.39 3.89
C PHE A 423 10.42 -11.38 3.60
N TYR A 424 11.08 -12.42 4.06
CA TYR A 424 12.41 -12.80 3.59
C TYR A 424 12.25 -14.01 2.68
N LEU A 425 12.55 -13.83 1.40
CA LEU A 425 12.44 -14.84 0.35
C LEU A 425 13.82 -15.38 0.03
N LYS A 426 14.00 -16.69 0.16
CA LYS A 426 15.26 -17.39 -0.09
C LYS A 426 15.08 -18.46 -1.16
N ASN A 427 15.94 -18.44 -2.17
CA ASN A 427 16.08 -19.57 -3.08
C ASN A 427 17.05 -20.57 -2.46
N ILE A 428 16.58 -21.77 -2.11
CA ILE A 428 17.41 -22.76 -1.41
C ILE A 428 18.45 -23.42 -2.31
N GLN A 429 18.29 -23.35 -3.63
CA GLN A 429 19.27 -23.90 -4.58
C GLN A 429 20.43 -22.93 -4.80
N THR A 430 20.13 -21.65 -5.02
CA THR A 430 21.18 -20.63 -5.28
C THR A 430 21.70 -19.97 -4.00
N GLN A 431 20.99 -20.13 -2.88
CA GLN A 431 21.22 -19.42 -1.61
C GLN A 431 21.08 -17.89 -1.70
N GLU A 432 20.56 -17.37 -2.81
CA GLU A 432 20.24 -15.96 -2.95
C GLU A 432 19.00 -15.60 -2.13
N THR A 433 18.94 -14.35 -1.68
CA THR A 433 17.89 -13.87 -0.79
C THR A 433 17.39 -12.49 -1.19
N ARG A 434 16.10 -12.22 -0.94
CA ARG A 434 15.46 -10.93 -1.22
C ARG A 434 14.45 -10.59 -0.13
N THR A 435 14.26 -9.30 0.09
CA THR A 435 13.16 -8.80 0.91
C THR A 435 11.96 -8.50 0.01
N LEU A 436 10.77 -8.87 0.47
CA LEU A 436 9.53 -8.64 -0.25
C LEU A 436 8.48 -8.05 0.67
N THR A 437 7.72 -7.07 0.18
CA THR A 437 6.63 -6.45 0.93
C THR A 437 5.30 -6.80 0.28
N GLN A 438 4.38 -7.41 1.02
CA GLN A 438 3.00 -7.62 0.59
C GLN A 438 2.09 -6.59 1.25
N PHE A 439 1.37 -5.84 0.43
CA PHE A 439 0.30 -4.95 0.84
C PHE A 439 -1.03 -5.69 0.63
N HIS A 440 -1.85 -5.80 1.66
CA HIS A 440 -3.11 -6.55 1.61
C HIS A 440 -4.27 -5.65 1.99
N LEU A 441 -5.08 -5.27 0.99
CA LEU A 441 -6.32 -4.53 1.18
C LEU A 441 -7.46 -5.52 1.48
N LEU A 442 -8.05 -5.37 2.67
CA LEU A 442 -9.09 -6.23 3.23
C LEU A 442 -10.51 -5.71 2.97
N SER A 443 -10.66 -4.41 2.74
CA SER A 443 -11.98 -3.76 2.63
C SER A 443 -12.53 -3.67 1.21
N TRP A 444 -11.89 -4.32 0.23
CA TRP A 444 -12.42 -4.39 -1.14
C TRP A 444 -13.44 -5.53 -1.27
N PRO A 445 -14.72 -5.26 -1.58
CA PRO A 445 -15.72 -6.30 -1.76
C PRO A 445 -15.56 -7.03 -3.10
N ALA A 446 -15.75 -8.35 -3.15
CA ALA A 446 -15.74 -9.13 -4.39
C ALA A 446 -16.78 -8.64 -5.40
N ASP A 447 -18.01 -8.40 -4.93
CA ASP A 447 -19.12 -7.91 -5.75
C ASP A 447 -19.43 -6.44 -5.41
N GLY A 448 -18.75 -5.53 -6.11
CA GLY A 448 -19.05 -4.11 -6.08
C GLY A 448 -17.82 -3.22 -5.93
N ILE A 449 -18.01 -2.13 -5.18
CA ILE A 449 -17.00 -1.11 -4.90
C ILE A 449 -17.03 -0.74 -3.41
N PRO A 450 -15.90 -0.32 -2.82
CA PRO A 450 -15.89 0.27 -1.48
C PRO A 450 -16.81 1.50 -1.40
N THR A 451 -17.43 1.73 -0.24
CA THR A 451 -18.28 2.92 -0.01
C THR A 451 -17.48 4.23 0.04
N SER A 452 -16.17 4.14 0.21
CA SER A 452 -15.25 5.27 0.18
C SER A 452 -13.96 4.88 -0.55
N THR A 453 -13.47 5.81 -1.35
CA THR A 453 -12.17 5.85 -2.05
C THR A 453 -10.98 6.05 -1.12
N ARG A 454 -11.19 6.63 0.07
CA ARG A 454 -10.11 7.02 0.99
C ARG A 454 -9.19 5.87 1.41
N PRO A 455 -9.68 4.68 1.83
CA PRO A 455 -8.81 3.57 2.18
C PRO A 455 -7.90 3.13 1.02
N LEU A 456 -8.44 3.12 -0.20
CA LEU A 456 -7.69 2.78 -1.40
C LEU A 456 -6.62 3.83 -1.73
N LEU A 457 -6.94 5.11 -1.63
CA LEU A 457 -5.97 6.19 -1.87
C LEU A 457 -4.85 6.17 -0.83
N ASP A 458 -5.20 6.00 0.45
CA ASP A 458 -4.21 5.90 1.53
C ASP A 458 -3.33 4.67 1.40
N PHE A 459 -3.90 3.54 0.98
CA PHE A 459 -3.20 2.31 0.65
C PHE A 459 -2.25 2.50 -0.53
N ARG A 460 -2.73 3.08 -1.65
CA ARG A 460 -1.93 3.40 -2.84
C ARG A 460 -0.75 4.31 -2.51
N ARG A 461 -0.95 5.35 -1.70
CA ARG A 461 0.14 6.21 -1.23
C ARG A 461 1.21 5.43 -0.45
N LYS A 462 0.83 4.40 0.31
CA LYS A 462 1.80 3.55 1.03
C LYS A 462 2.54 2.60 0.09
N VAL A 463 1.84 1.98 -0.85
CA VAL A 463 2.47 1.17 -1.90
C VAL A 463 3.46 2.02 -2.70
N ASN A 464 3.07 3.24 -3.07
CA ASN A 464 3.92 4.13 -3.87
C ASN A 464 5.16 4.64 -3.16
N LYS A 465 5.14 4.73 -1.83
CA LYS A 465 6.30 5.05 -1.00
C LYS A 465 7.18 3.84 -0.70
N CYS A 466 6.74 2.62 -1.00
CA CYS A 466 7.53 1.42 -0.79
C CYS A 466 8.75 1.42 -1.72
N TYR A 467 9.88 0.93 -1.20
CA TYR A 467 11.05 0.67 -2.03
C TYR A 467 10.69 -0.24 -3.21
N ARG A 468 11.05 0.22 -4.41
CA ARG A 468 11.01 -0.57 -5.64
C ARG A 468 12.44 -0.73 -6.12
N GLY A 469 12.85 -1.97 -6.38
CA GLY A 469 14.07 -2.20 -7.14
C GLY A 469 13.98 -1.51 -8.50
N ARG A 470 15.12 -1.08 -9.05
CA ARG A 470 15.13 -0.55 -10.42
C ARG A 470 14.61 -1.64 -11.37
N SER A 471 13.61 -1.28 -12.18
CA SER A 471 13.07 -2.17 -13.22
C SER A 471 12.41 -3.46 -12.69
N CYS A 472 11.91 -3.44 -11.45
CA CYS A 472 11.17 -4.54 -10.85
C CYS A 472 9.66 -4.26 -10.88
N PRO A 473 8.84 -5.07 -11.58
CA PRO A 473 7.40 -4.86 -11.62
C PRO A 473 6.74 -5.10 -10.26
N VAL A 474 5.67 -4.36 -10.00
CA VAL A 474 4.78 -4.59 -8.85
C VAL A 474 3.73 -5.64 -9.22
N ILE A 475 3.65 -6.72 -8.46
CA ILE A 475 2.59 -7.71 -8.66
C ILE A 475 1.31 -7.16 -8.06
N VAL A 476 0.21 -7.23 -8.81
CA VAL A 476 -1.12 -6.87 -8.35
C VAL A 476 -2.07 -8.04 -8.65
N HIS A 477 -2.78 -8.51 -7.63
CA HIS A 477 -3.79 -9.56 -7.79
C HIS A 477 -5.00 -9.33 -6.90
N CYS A 478 -6.14 -9.86 -7.33
CA CYS A 478 -7.34 -10.04 -6.53
C CYS A 478 -7.74 -11.52 -6.57
N SER A 479 -9.00 -11.84 -6.84
CA SER A 479 -9.48 -13.21 -7.10
C SER A 479 -9.20 -13.61 -8.56
N ASP A 480 -9.87 -12.99 -9.53
CA ASP A 480 -9.69 -13.28 -10.97
C ASP A 480 -8.61 -12.41 -11.67
N GLY A 481 -8.06 -11.43 -10.96
CA GLY A 481 -7.08 -10.47 -11.48
C GLY A 481 -7.65 -9.47 -12.49
N THR A 482 -8.98 -9.35 -12.60
CA THR A 482 -9.68 -8.47 -13.57
C THR A 482 -10.50 -7.36 -12.90
N GLY A 483 -10.86 -7.50 -11.63
CA GLY A 483 -11.54 -6.45 -10.86
C GLY A 483 -10.65 -5.29 -10.35
N VAL A 484 -9.37 -5.22 -10.77
CA VAL A 484 -8.38 -4.34 -10.14
C VAL A 484 -8.43 -2.92 -10.69
N VAL A 485 -9.31 -2.09 -10.11
CA VAL A 485 -9.31 -0.62 -10.25
C VAL A 485 -7.96 -0.01 -9.86
N TYR A 486 -7.19 -0.67 -8.99
CA TYR A 486 -5.86 -0.24 -8.59
C TYR A 486 -4.93 0.01 -9.78
N LEU A 487 -4.95 -0.83 -10.82
CA LEU A 487 -4.10 -0.65 -12.00
C LEU A 487 -4.48 0.63 -12.75
N SER A 488 -5.77 0.90 -12.93
CA SER A 488 -6.26 2.14 -13.57
C SER A 488 -5.83 3.39 -12.78
N LEU A 489 -5.84 3.32 -11.44
CA LEU A 489 -5.36 4.42 -10.57
C LEU A 489 -3.83 4.54 -10.51
N ALA A 490 -3.12 3.47 -10.82
CA ALA A 490 -1.67 3.44 -10.82
C ALA A 490 -1.10 4.20 -12.03
N SER A 491 -1.77 4.11 -13.18
CA SER A 491 -1.48 4.87 -14.41
C SER A 491 -2.01 6.32 -14.35
N GLY A 492 -3.14 6.54 -13.67
CA GLY A 492 -3.98 7.74 -13.83
C GLY A 492 -3.68 8.96 -12.96
N VAL A 493 -2.48 9.55 -13.02
CA VAL A 493 -2.33 10.98 -12.63
C VAL A 493 -1.82 11.85 -13.79
N LYS A 494 -1.22 11.23 -14.82
CA LYS A 494 -0.71 11.96 -16.00
C LYS A 494 -1.67 11.97 -17.18
N GLU A 495 -2.63 11.05 -17.21
CA GLU A 495 -3.61 10.92 -18.29
C GLU A 495 -4.99 11.38 -17.80
N ILE A 496 -5.52 12.42 -18.43
CA ILE A 496 -6.82 13.03 -18.09
C ILE A 496 -7.98 12.17 -18.64
N ASP A 497 -7.70 11.31 -19.64
CA ASP A 497 -8.68 10.46 -20.30
C ASP A 497 -8.68 9.04 -19.73
N ILE A 498 -9.51 8.81 -18.73
CA ILE A 498 -9.63 7.51 -18.03
C ILE A 498 -10.19 6.42 -18.96
N ALA A 499 -11.02 6.77 -19.95
CA ALA A 499 -11.56 5.80 -20.89
C ALA A 499 -10.45 5.27 -21.79
N ALA A 500 -9.63 6.16 -22.36
CA ALA A 500 -8.47 5.78 -23.16
C ALA A 500 -7.43 5.01 -22.33
N SER A 501 -7.15 5.42 -21.09
CA SER A 501 -6.26 4.65 -20.20
C SER A 501 -6.80 3.24 -19.93
N LEU A 502 -8.13 3.08 -19.78
CA LEU A 502 -8.74 1.77 -19.59
C LEU A 502 -8.69 0.91 -20.86
N GLU A 503 -8.88 1.48 -22.05
CA GLU A 503 -8.65 0.80 -23.33
C GLU A 503 -7.21 0.28 -23.42
N HIS A 504 -6.22 1.14 -23.16
CA HIS A 504 -4.81 0.78 -23.17
C HIS A 504 -4.45 -0.35 -22.19
N ILE A 505 -5.09 -0.36 -21.02
CA ILE A 505 -4.90 -1.42 -20.03
C ILE A 505 -5.63 -2.72 -20.46
N ARG A 506 -6.79 -2.60 -21.13
CA ARG A 506 -7.55 -3.74 -21.69
C ARG A 506 -6.89 -4.38 -22.89
N ASP A 507 -6.09 -3.64 -23.66
CA ASP A 507 -5.17 -4.20 -24.66
C ASP A 507 -4.21 -5.22 -24.05
N GLN A 508 -3.75 -4.96 -22.83
CA GLN A 508 -2.75 -5.78 -22.14
C GLN A 508 -3.40 -6.91 -21.33
N ARG A 509 -4.59 -6.66 -20.75
CA ARG A 509 -5.39 -7.65 -20.04
C ARG A 509 -6.89 -7.42 -20.27
N PRO A 510 -7.53 -8.22 -21.13
CA PRO A 510 -8.95 -8.11 -21.38
C PRO A 510 -9.78 -8.26 -20.09
N GLY A 511 -10.87 -7.51 -20.00
CA GLY A 511 -11.83 -7.60 -18.89
C GLY A 511 -11.44 -6.85 -17.62
N LEU A 512 -10.33 -6.07 -17.63
CA LEU A 512 -10.03 -5.16 -16.52
C LEU A 512 -11.14 -4.11 -16.33
N VAL A 513 -11.51 -3.86 -15.07
CA VAL A 513 -12.68 -3.05 -14.66
C VAL A 513 -13.97 -3.63 -15.25
N ARG A 514 -14.70 -4.41 -14.47
CA ARG A 514 -15.80 -5.28 -14.95
C ARG A 514 -17.16 -4.60 -14.95
N THR A 515 -17.37 -3.60 -14.11
CA THR A 515 -18.66 -2.94 -13.94
C THR A 515 -18.57 -1.44 -14.13
N LYS A 516 -19.68 -0.82 -14.51
CA LYS A 516 -19.80 0.63 -14.60
C LYS A 516 -19.48 1.30 -13.27
N ASP A 517 -19.92 0.70 -12.16
CA ASP A 517 -19.65 1.23 -10.82
C ASP A 517 -18.14 1.26 -10.51
N GLN A 518 -17.38 0.24 -10.94
CA GLN A 518 -15.91 0.24 -10.81
C GLN A 518 -15.26 1.33 -11.66
N PHE A 519 -15.80 1.61 -12.85
CA PHE A 519 -15.32 2.70 -13.71
C PHE A 519 -15.62 4.09 -13.10
N GLU A 520 -16.85 4.32 -12.62
CA GLU A 520 -17.22 5.55 -11.91
C GLU A 520 -16.40 5.73 -10.62
N PHE A 521 -16.15 4.65 -9.89
CA PHE A 521 -15.32 4.66 -8.69
C PHE A 521 -13.85 4.98 -8.99
N ALA A 522 -13.29 4.49 -10.10
CA ALA A 522 -11.95 4.84 -10.55
C ALA A 522 -11.85 6.36 -10.81
N LEU A 523 -12.81 6.92 -11.56
CA LEU A 523 -12.86 8.35 -11.85
C LEU A 523 -13.00 9.19 -10.57
N THR A 524 -13.84 8.74 -9.65
CA THR A 524 -14.03 9.39 -8.33
C THR A 524 -12.72 9.38 -7.53
N ALA A 525 -12.02 8.25 -7.48
CA ALA A 525 -10.76 8.12 -6.75
C ALA A 525 -9.65 9.01 -7.34
N VAL A 526 -9.53 9.11 -8.67
CA VAL A 526 -8.57 10.04 -9.30
C VAL A 526 -8.91 11.49 -8.97
N ALA A 527 -10.20 11.87 -9.01
CA ALA A 527 -10.63 13.24 -8.76
C ALA A 527 -10.32 13.66 -7.31
N GLU A 528 -10.59 12.76 -6.36
CA GLU A 528 -10.26 12.99 -4.95
C GLU A 528 -8.75 13.05 -4.69
N GLU A 529 -7.94 12.24 -5.38
CA GLU A 529 -6.48 12.30 -5.25
C GLU A 529 -5.94 13.64 -5.75
N VAL A 530 -6.42 14.13 -6.91
CA VAL A 530 -6.06 15.45 -7.43
C VAL A 530 -6.46 16.56 -6.45
N ASN A 531 -7.68 16.50 -5.92
CA ASN A 531 -8.15 17.46 -4.91
C ASN A 531 -7.29 17.43 -3.63
N ALA A 532 -6.90 16.24 -3.17
CA ALA A 532 -6.03 16.09 -2.01
C ALA A 532 -4.63 16.67 -2.24
N ILE A 533 -4.06 16.46 -3.44
CA ILE A 533 -2.77 17.06 -3.84
C ILE A 533 -2.86 18.58 -3.85
N LEU A 534 -3.90 19.15 -4.49
CA LEU A 534 -4.11 20.60 -4.55
C LEU A 534 -4.24 21.23 -3.15
N LYS A 535 -4.97 20.59 -2.24
CA LYS A 535 -5.10 21.06 -0.85
C LYS A 535 -3.80 21.00 -0.04
N ALA A 536 -2.85 20.17 -0.45
CA ALA A 536 -1.56 20.02 0.23
C ALA A 536 -0.48 20.97 -0.30
N LEU A 537 -0.71 21.61 -1.47
CA LEU A 537 0.20 22.61 -2.01
C LEU A 537 0.08 23.92 -1.21
N PRO A 538 1.20 24.62 -0.94
CA PRO A 538 1.16 25.94 -0.31
C PRO A 538 0.36 26.90 -1.21
N GLN A 539 -0.66 27.54 -0.62
CA GLN A 539 -1.56 28.47 -1.30
C GLN A 539 -0.94 29.84 -1.56
#